data_AF-A0A5B1R0S6-F1
#
_entry.id   AF-A0A5B1R0S6-F1
#
_cell.length_a   1.000
_cell.length_b   1.000
_cell.length_c   1.000
_cell.angle_alpha   90.00
_cell.angle_beta   90.00
_cell.angle_gamma   90.00
#
_symmetry.space_group_name_H-M   'P 1'
#
loop_
_entity.id
_entity.type
_entity.pdbx_description
1 polymer ?
#
loop_
_entity_poly.entity_id
_entity_poly.type
_entity_poly.pdbx_seq_one_letter_code
_entity_poly.pdbx_strand_id
1 'polypeptide(L)'
;MALAFPPSSVAAWTSIYQSRVSHWDDVTASSEPRLVEEARAKLDDELVGASLATTLLKARRNALSPTERLLPELLARIFTFLAHDDIPAFYDPQTNAARRRPCDILGWIKVTHVCRRWRSVALAHPALWGIDICSLPPLTPARVQRSKDAGIDVRIDGYFSSTALDVLMAPMLAILAELRRIHTLALRALVLWPDPVYQQVVPPLLAEAPLLESFSCDGTRGYLYGAVVPMALPDNLFARRAPRLRQLSLRNVFIPWASPLYDNIVDLSLSRDLRVEQFPGLSMETLLSLLERLPRLQRLHLDSAIPRSPRERAAAAPIAGREVCLPHLKRYHLLDDMRNCLWLTQHLSLPPSATIQVHHAPELTAATGRPSPSPDIREHALALLRLILRDHNSAPAPAPAPPPIQSLSASIDDGHNIHLRGWREHIEPALPCEWPGPYSLRADDAHWRAPAFDVKYKDADRAW
;
A
#
# COMPACT_ATOMS: atom_id res chain seq x y z
N MET A 1 -8.56 -1.68 60.83
CA MET A 1 -7.26 -1.06 61.17
C MET A 1 -7.16 0.23 60.37
N ALA A 2 -7.47 1.36 60.99
CA ALA A 2 -7.57 2.65 60.32
C ALA A 2 -6.18 3.11 59.89
N LEU A 3 -5.96 3.27 58.58
CA LEU A 3 -4.77 3.90 58.03
C LEU A 3 -4.84 5.39 58.39
N ALA A 4 -4.08 5.79 59.41
CA ALA A 4 -3.80 7.19 59.65
C ALA A 4 -3.25 7.78 58.35
N PHE A 5 -3.98 8.73 57.75
CA PHE A 5 -3.48 9.45 56.60
C PHE A 5 -2.18 10.16 57.01
N PRO A 6 -1.05 9.93 56.33
CA PRO A 6 0.17 10.67 56.61
C PRO A 6 -0.06 12.17 56.39
N PRO A 7 0.77 13.07 56.94
CA PRO A 7 0.73 14.50 56.61
C PRO A 7 0.60 14.64 55.10
N SER A 8 -0.34 15.49 54.65
CA SER A 8 -0.74 15.53 53.24
C SER A 8 0.51 15.59 52.35
N SER A 9 0.56 14.79 51.29
CA SER A 9 1.74 14.77 50.41
C SER A 9 2.14 16.18 49.94
N VAL A 10 1.15 17.08 49.84
CA VAL A 10 1.35 18.52 49.61
C VAL A 10 2.26 19.14 50.67
N ALA A 11 1.97 18.96 51.97
CA ALA A 11 2.81 19.50 53.06
C ALA A 11 4.26 18.98 52.99
N ALA A 12 4.48 17.72 52.65
CA ALA A 12 5.82 17.16 52.47
C ALA A 12 6.56 17.82 51.28
N TRP A 13 5.89 17.99 50.14
CA TRP A 13 6.48 18.66 48.97
C TRP A 13 6.70 20.18 49.21
N THR A 14 5.81 20.83 49.97
CA THR A 14 5.97 22.23 50.38
C THR A 14 7.15 22.40 51.34
N SER A 15 7.38 21.46 52.25
CA SER A 15 8.57 21.49 53.13
C SER A 15 9.88 21.35 52.36
N ILE A 16 9.90 20.55 51.28
CA ILE A 16 11.07 20.45 50.38
C ILE A 16 11.36 21.79 49.71
N TYR A 17 10.33 22.50 49.23
CA TYR A 17 10.47 23.85 48.67
C TYR A 17 11.04 24.82 49.70
N GLN A 18 10.46 24.86 50.91
CA GLN A 18 10.93 25.71 52.00
C GLN A 18 12.38 25.42 52.41
N SER A 19 12.82 24.16 52.36
CA SER A 19 14.19 23.83 52.74
C SER A 19 15.22 24.15 51.65
N ARG A 20 14.85 24.07 50.36
CA ARG A 20 15.81 24.05 49.25
C ARG A 20 15.74 25.26 48.33
N VAL A 21 14.60 25.95 48.31
CA VAL A 21 14.29 27.00 47.33
C VAL A 21 14.01 28.34 47.99
N SER A 22 13.36 28.38 49.17
CA SER A 22 12.87 29.65 49.73
C SER A 22 13.96 30.68 50.06
N HIS A 23 15.22 30.26 50.12
CA HIS A 23 16.35 31.17 50.30
C HIS A 23 16.58 32.11 49.10
N TRP A 24 15.93 31.83 47.96
CA TRP A 24 15.94 32.64 46.74
C TRP A 24 14.66 33.45 46.54
N ASP A 25 13.67 33.36 47.43
CA ASP A 25 12.36 34.02 47.26
C ASP A 25 12.47 35.56 47.18
N ASP A 26 13.52 36.14 47.78
CA ASP A 26 13.80 37.58 47.77
C ASP A 26 14.55 38.05 46.50
N VAL A 27 15.01 37.13 45.64
CA VAL A 27 15.69 37.50 44.38
C VAL A 27 14.67 37.85 43.32
N THR A 28 14.79 39.06 42.77
CA THR A 28 13.85 39.59 41.77
C THR A 28 14.56 39.87 40.44
N ALA A 29 13.80 40.19 39.39
CA ALA A 29 14.36 40.58 38.10
C ALA A 29 15.21 41.87 38.15
N SER A 30 15.14 42.63 39.25
CA SER A 30 15.92 43.86 39.48
C SER A 30 17.16 43.63 40.36
N SER A 31 17.38 42.42 40.86
CA SER A 31 18.58 42.05 41.61
C SER A 31 19.84 42.03 40.72
N GLU A 32 21.02 41.91 41.33
CA GLU A 32 22.29 41.87 40.58
C GLU A 32 22.28 40.75 39.52
N PRO A 33 22.70 41.01 38.26
CA PRO A 33 22.58 40.04 37.17
C PRO A 33 23.20 38.67 37.47
N ARG A 34 24.36 38.62 38.14
CA ARG A 34 25.01 37.36 38.53
C ARG A 34 24.18 36.56 39.52
N LEU A 35 23.61 37.22 40.52
CA LEU A 35 22.75 36.60 41.53
C LEU A 35 21.46 36.03 40.90
N VAL A 36 20.90 36.74 39.90
CA VAL A 36 19.73 36.26 39.15
C VAL A 36 20.08 35.02 38.32
N GLU A 37 21.24 34.99 37.67
CA GLU A 37 21.70 33.81 36.92
C GLU A 37 21.94 32.60 37.83
N GLU A 38 22.56 32.80 38.99
CA GLU A 38 22.77 31.74 39.99
C GLU A 38 21.44 31.20 40.54
N ALA A 39 20.49 32.09 40.87
CA ALA A 39 19.16 31.70 41.32
C ALA A 39 18.41 30.87 40.26
N ARG A 40 18.46 31.31 38.99
CA ARG A 40 17.86 30.57 37.86
C ARG A 40 18.48 29.18 37.69
N ALA A 41 19.80 29.09 37.68
CA ALA A 41 20.49 27.82 37.55
C ALA A 41 20.12 26.86 38.69
N LYS A 42 19.97 27.36 39.92
CA LYS A 42 19.56 26.54 41.05
C LYS A 42 18.10 26.10 40.98
N LEU A 43 17.20 26.98 40.54
CA LEU A 43 15.79 26.64 40.29
C LEU A 43 15.64 25.59 39.19
N ASP A 44 16.42 25.71 38.11
CA ASP A 44 16.43 24.74 37.03
C ASP A 44 16.87 23.34 37.52
N ASP A 45 17.90 23.26 38.38
CA ASP A 45 18.34 22.02 39.03
C ASP A 45 17.23 21.38 39.89
N GLU A 46 16.51 22.18 40.68
CA GLU A 46 15.39 21.68 41.50
C GLU A 46 14.18 21.24 40.64
N LEU A 47 13.89 21.93 39.54
CA LEU A 47 12.86 21.54 38.57
C LEU A 47 13.19 20.18 37.92
N VAL A 48 14.47 19.90 37.64
CA VAL A 48 14.92 18.57 37.17
C VAL A 48 14.64 17.51 38.23
N GLY A 49 14.97 17.77 39.50
CA GLY A 49 14.70 16.87 40.63
C GLY A 49 13.21 16.56 40.81
N ALA A 50 12.35 17.60 40.81
CA ALA A 50 10.91 17.45 40.93
C ALA A 50 10.29 16.69 39.74
N SER A 51 10.80 16.92 38.54
CA SER A 51 10.39 16.19 37.32
C SER A 51 10.75 14.71 37.40
N LEU A 52 11.91 14.37 37.96
CA LEU A 52 12.31 12.98 38.19
C LEU A 52 11.36 12.29 39.18
N ALA A 53 11.07 12.93 40.31
CA ALA A 53 10.14 12.38 41.30
C ALA A 53 8.73 12.17 40.73
N THR A 54 8.23 13.14 39.96
CA THR A 54 6.95 13.01 39.23
C THR A 54 6.97 11.80 38.30
N THR A 55 8.09 11.58 37.61
CA THR A 55 8.23 10.45 36.68
C THR A 55 8.25 9.10 37.43
N LEU A 56 8.89 9.02 38.60
CA LEU A 56 8.89 7.82 39.43
C LEU A 56 7.49 7.48 39.97
N LEU A 57 6.74 8.49 40.43
CA LEU A 57 5.36 8.32 40.87
C LEU A 57 4.46 7.85 39.72
N LYS A 58 4.59 8.46 38.53
CA LYS A 58 3.88 8.01 37.32
C LYS A 58 4.25 6.58 36.93
N ALA A 59 5.53 6.21 37.01
CA ALA A 59 5.99 4.84 36.74
C ALA A 59 5.38 3.83 37.72
N ARG A 60 5.33 4.15 39.02
CA ARG A 60 4.70 3.29 40.02
C ARG A 60 3.19 3.16 39.80
N ARG A 61 2.50 4.25 39.46
CA ARG A 61 1.08 4.21 39.11
C ARG A 61 0.84 3.33 37.87
N ASN A 62 1.67 3.49 36.84
CA ASN A 62 1.57 2.68 35.62
C ASN A 62 1.81 1.19 35.90
N ALA A 63 2.73 0.84 36.81
CA ALA A 63 2.99 -0.54 37.23
C ALA A 63 1.75 -1.25 37.84
N LEU A 64 0.75 -0.49 38.28
CA LEU A 64 -0.51 -1.00 38.82
C LEU A 64 -1.63 -1.06 37.76
N SER A 65 -1.35 -0.66 36.52
CA SER A 65 -2.31 -0.70 35.42
C SER A 65 -2.61 -2.14 34.99
N PRO A 66 -3.86 -2.47 34.61
CA PRO A 66 -4.20 -3.76 34.02
C PRO A 66 -3.34 -4.15 32.81
N THR A 67 -2.85 -3.17 32.05
CA THR A 67 -1.98 -3.34 30.88
C THR A 67 -0.58 -3.86 31.23
N GLU A 68 -0.18 -3.79 32.50
CA GLU A 68 1.08 -4.35 33.00
C GLU A 68 1.06 -5.86 33.15
N ARG A 69 -0.14 -6.47 33.12
CA ARG A 69 -0.30 -7.94 33.15
C ARG A 69 0.06 -8.63 31.83
N LEU A 70 0.07 -7.89 30.72
CA LEU A 70 0.43 -8.45 29.42
C LEU A 70 1.91 -8.79 29.39
N LEU A 71 2.30 -9.90 28.77
CA LEU A 71 3.72 -10.17 28.53
C LEU A 71 4.30 -9.21 27.47
N PRO A 72 5.61 -8.90 27.51
CA PRO A 72 6.26 -8.04 26.52
C PRO A 72 6.00 -8.44 25.07
N GLU A 73 5.95 -9.74 24.78
CA GLU A 73 5.75 -10.29 23.44
C GLU A 73 4.32 -10.03 22.93
N LEU A 74 3.33 -10.17 23.81
CA LEU A 74 1.93 -9.87 23.48
C LEU A 74 1.74 -8.38 23.23
N LEU A 75 2.38 -7.55 24.05
CA LEU A 75 2.34 -6.11 23.89
C LEU A 75 3.02 -5.68 22.57
N ALA A 76 4.17 -6.27 22.23
CA ALA A 76 4.82 -6.05 20.95
C ALA A 76 3.94 -6.46 19.76
N ARG A 77 3.26 -7.62 19.84
CA ARG A 77 2.32 -8.07 18.81
C ARG A 77 1.14 -7.12 18.63
N ILE A 78 0.59 -6.57 19.72
CA ILE A 78 -0.45 -5.53 19.66
C ILE A 78 0.09 -4.28 18.96
N PHE A 79 1.32 -3.85 19.27
CA PHE A 79 1.95 -2.73 18.58
C PHE A 79 2.14 -3.01 17.08
N THR A 80 2.41 -4.26 16.68
CA THR A 80 2.52 -4.64 15.28
C THR A 80 1.21 -4.43 14.53
N PHE A 81 0.07 -4.81 15.12
CA PHE A 81 -1.23 -4.54 14.52
C PHE A 81 -1.47 -3.02 14.38
N LEU A 82 -1.23 -2.27 15.45
CA LEU A 82 -1.35 -0.80 15.41
C LEU A 82 -0.42 -0.16 14.37
N ALA A 83 0.78 -0.71 14.15
CA ALA A 83 1.74 -0.19 13.18
C ALA A 83 1.27 -0.36 11.72
N HIS A 84 0.43 -1.35 11.44
CA HIS A 84 -0.19 -1.51 10.11
C HIS A 84 -1.43 -0.61 9.96
N ASP A 85 -2.17 -0.36 11.03
CA ASP A 85 -3.40 0.45 11.00
C ASP A 85 -3.13 1.97 11.06
N ASP A 86 -2.14 2.38 11.86
CA ASP A 86 -1.78 3.79 12.12
C ASP A 86 -0.34 4.08 11.64
N ILE A 87 -0.13 3.98 10.33
CA ILE A 87 1.15 4.29 9.69
C ILE A 87 1.50 5.78 9.90
N PRO A 88 2.75 6.12 10.33
CA PRO A 88 3.18 7.51 10.46
C PRO A 88 3.13 8.21 9.11
N ALA A 89 2.57 9.42 9.05
CA ALA A 89 2.44 10.16 7.80
C ALA A 89 3.23 11.45 7.87
N PHE A 90 4.09 11.69 6.88
CA PHE A 90 4.75 12.97 6.71
C PHE A 90 3.77 14.00 6.13
N TYR A 91 3.61 15.13 6.81
CA TYR A 91 2.90 16.29 6.28
C TYR A 91 3.92 17.23 5.64
N ASP A 92 3.80 17.42 4.34
CA ASP A 92 4.51 18.49 3.63
C ASP A 92 3.57 19.71 3.46
N PRO A 93 3.87 20.84 4.14
CA PRO A 93 3.08 22.05 4.04
C PRO A 93 3.01 22.62 2.61
N GLN A 94 3.97 22.31 1.74
CA GLN A 94 4.08 22.89 0.40
C GLN A 94 3.25 22.13 -0.64
N THR A 95 3.11 20.81 -0.51
CA THR A 95 2.39 19.97 -1.47
C THR A 95 0.93 19.74 -1.10
N ASN A 96 0.50 20.17 0.10
CA ASN A 96 -0.88 20.04 0.62
C ASN A 96 -1.43 18.59 0.54
N ALA A 97 -0.52 17.62 0.42
CA ALA A 97 -0.80 16.23 0.13
C ALA A 97 -0.87 15.40 1.41
N ALA A 98 -1.79 15.76 2.31
CA ALA A 98 -2.48 14.84 3.23
C ALA A 98 -3.40 15.60 4.19
N ARG A 99 -4.69 15.24 4.16
CA ARG A 99 -5.68 15.60 5.19
C ARG A 99 -5.50 14.71 6.42
N ARG A 100 -4.40 14.87 7.17
CA ARG A 100 -4.29 14.33 8.54
C ARG A 100 -3.99 15.49 9.49
N ARG A 101 -4.57 15.46 10.70
CA ARG A 101 -4.26 16.51 11.68
C ARG A 101 -2.76 16.42 12.03
N PRO A 102 -2.08 17.52 12.35
CA PRO A 102 -0.67 17.49 12.77
C PRO A 102 -0.38 16.53 13.93
N CYS A 103 -1.38 16.22 14.76
CA CYS A 103 -1.29 15.24 15.85
C CYS A 103 -1.22 13.77 15.40
N ASP A 104 -1.45 13.47 14.11
CA ASP A 104 -1.47 12.11 13.55
C ASP A 104 -0.18 11.75 12.81
N ILE A 105 0.82 12.64 12.79
CA ILE A 105 2.09 12.47 12.05
C ILE A 105 2.90 11.27 12.56
N LEU A 106 2.91 11.04 13.88
CA LEU A 106 3.72 9.98 14.49
C LEU A 106 3.13 8.57 14.30
N GLY A 107 1.84 8.45 13.98
CA GLY A 107 1.16 7.16 13.90
C GLY A 107 1.42 6.27 15.13
N TRP A 108 1.70 4.99 14.90
CA TRP A 108 1.99 4.01 15.94
C TRP A 108 3.16 4.40 16.86
N ILE A 109 4.09 5.27 16.44
CA ILE A 109 5.25 5.69 17.26
C ILE A 109 4.80 6.34 18.57
N LYS A 110 3.56 6.85 18.64
CA LYS A 110 2.90 7.31 19.87
C LYS A 110 3.00 6.29 21.02
N VAL A 111 3.02 4.98 20.75
CA VAL A 111 3.18 3.95 21.81
C VAL A 111 4.48 4.09 22.59
N THR A 112 5.53 4.63 21.95
CA THR A 112 6.83 4.88 22.58
C THR A 112 6.84 6.07 23.54
N HIS A 113 5.73 6.81 23.62
CA HIS A 113 5.54 7.98 24.48
C HIS A 113 4.52 7.75 25.61
N VAL A 114 3.85 6.59 25.65
CA VAL A 114 2.84 6.27 26.68
C VAL A 114 3.47 6.07 28.05
N CYS A 115 4.41 5.14 28.16
CA CYS A 115 5.15 4.87 29.39
C CYS A 115 6.53 4.26 29.11
N ARG A 116 7.39 4.21 30.13
CA ARG A 116 8.75 3.64 30.02
C ARG A 116 8.76 2.19 29.53
N ARG A 117 7.80 1.36 29.99
CA ARG A 117 7.72 -0.05 29.61
C ARG A 117 7.32 -0.22 28.15
N TRP A 118 6.28 0.46 27.69
CA TRP A 118 5.84 0.41 26.29
C TRP A 118 6.95 0.88 25.35
N ARG A 119 7.64 1.96 25.72
CA ARG A 119 8.84 2.41 25.02
C ARG A 119 9.92 1.35 24.95
N SER A 120 10.24 0.70 26.08
CA SER A 120 11.25 -0.35 26.14
C SER A 120 10.86 -1.55 25.25
N VAL A 121 9.61 -2.00 25.30
CA VAL A 121 9.11 -3.10 24.47
C VAL A 121 9.16 -2.75 22.98
N ALA A 122 8.68 -1.57 22.59
CA ALA A 122 8.69 -1.13 21.19
C ALA A 122 10.12 -0.94 20.63
N LEU A 123 11.04 -0.39 21.43
CA LEU A 123 12.46 -0.26 21.03
C LEU A 123 13.18 -1.62 20.97
N ALA A 124 12.77 -2.58 21.79
CA ALA A 124 13.33 -3.93 21.80
C ALA A 124 12.80 -4.84 20.68
N HIS A 125 11.80 -4.39 19.90
CA HIS A 125 11.17 -5.18 18.83
C HIS A 125 11.49 -4.59 17.44
N PRO A 126 12.55 -5.06 16.76
CA PRO A 126 13.06 -4.41 15.54
C PRO A 126 12.07 -4.41 14.37
N ALA A 127 11.24 -5.45 14.24
CA ALA A 127 10.30 -5.58 13.12
C ALA A 127 9.28 -4.42 13.05
N LEU A 128 8.95 -3.78 14.18
CA LEU A 128 8.07 -2.59 14.18
C LEU A 128 8.65 -1.44 13.35
N TRP A 129 9.97 -1.28 13.40
CA TRP A 129 10.65 -0.14 12.79
C TRP A 129 10.77 -0.26 11.27
N GLY A 130 10.66 -1.49 10.75
CA GLY A 130 10.68 -1.81 9.31
C GLY A 130 9.36 -1.64 8.58
N ILE A 131 8.23 -1.52 9.27
CA ILE A 131 6.88 -1.40 8.66
C ILE A 131 6.75 -0.03 7.99
N ASP A 132 6.65 -0.01 6.66
CA ASP A 132 6.61 1.19 5.83
C ASP A 132 7.67 2.22 6.26
N ILE A 133 8.93 1.85 6.03
CA ILE A 133 10.08 2.57 6.58
C ILE A 133 10.21 4.00 6.04
N CYS A 134 9.70 4.25 4.84
CA CYS A 134 9.72 5.54 4.15
C CYS A 134 8.55 6.46 4.52
N SER A 135 7.60 6.00 5.34
CA SER A 135 6.39 6.74 5.69
C SER A 135 6.65 8.10 6.36
N LEU A 136 7.82 8.23 7.00
CA LEU A 136 8.26 9.41 7.72
C LEU A 136 9.72 9.72 7.35
N PRO A 137 9.98 10.35 6.19
CA PRO A 137 11.31 10.51 5.61
C PRO A 137 12.38 11.08 6.57
N PRO A 138 12.09 12.10 7.40
CA PRO A 138 13.08 12.62 8.35
C PRO A 138 13.57 11.61 9.39
N LEU A 139 12.77 10.58 9.71
CA LEU A 139 13.13 9.56 10.70
C LEU A 139 13.61 8.25 10.07
N THR A 140 13.55 8.12 8.74
CA THR A 140 13.94 6.91 8.01
C THR A 140 15.30 6.36 8.44
N PRO A 141 16.40 7.15 8.55
CA PRO A 141 17.70 6.61 8.97
C PRO A 141 17.67 5.98 10.37
N ALA A 142 16.99 6.64 11.32
CA ALA A 142 16.83 6.13 12.68
C ALA A 142 15.95 4.87 12.71
N ARG A 143 14.97 4.75 11.81
CA ARG A 143 14.13 3.56 11.67
C ARG A 143 14.90 2.39 11.08
N VAL A 144 15.74 2.63 10.07
CA VAL A 144 16.66 1.62 9.50
C VAL A 144 17.60 1.10 10.59
N GLN A 145 18.20 2.00 11.39
CA GLN A 145 19.07 1.60 12.49
C GLN A 145 18.33 0.74 13.54
N ARG A 146 17.07 1.08 13.85
CA ARG A 146 16.26 0.34 14.83
C ARG A 146 15.70 -0.98 14.31
N SER A 147 15.56 -1.15 13.00
CA SER A 147 15.10 -2.41 12.41
C SER A 147 16.16 -3.51 12.45
N LYS A 148 17.43 -3.17 12.73
CA LYS A 148 18.56 -4.11 12.88
C LYS A 148 18.72 -5.02 11.66
N ASP A 149 18.36 -6.30 11.77
CA ASP A 149 18.35 -7.30 10.69
C ASP A 149 16.92 -7.72 10.28
N ALA A 150 15.89 -7.18 10.92
CA ALA A 150 14.50 -7.51 10.61
C ALA A 150 14.12 -7.09 9.19
N GLY A 151 13.13 -7.77 8.61
CA GLY A 151 12.59 -7.41 7.32
C GLY A 151 12.03 -5.98 7.30
N ILE A 152 12.14 -5.32 6.15
CA ILE A 152 11.63 -3.95 5.96
C ILE A 152 10.65 -3.91 4.80
N ASP A 153 9.61 -3.10 4.95
CA ASP A 153 8.66 -2.78 3.89
C ASP A 153 8.95 -1.37 3.39
N VAL A 154 9.18 -1.25 2.08
CA VAL A 154 9.61 -0.04 1.42
C VAL A 154 8.54 0.38 0.43
N ARG A 155 7.92 1.53 0.68
CA ARG A 155 7.08 2.22 -0.31
C ARG A 155 7.65 3.59 -0.60
N ILE A 156 7.92 3.84 -1.87
CA ILE A 156 8.44 5.11 -2.37
C ILE A 156 7.44 5.61 -3.40
N ASP A 157 6.80 6.74 -3.10
CA ASP A 157 5.80 7.37 -3.94
C ASP A 157 6.40 8.66 -4.55
N GLY A 158 6.48 8.77 -5.87
CA GLY A 158 7.11 9.89 -6.58
C GLY A 158 6.25 11.16 -6.73
N TYR A 159 5.20 11.34 -5.94
CA TYR A 159 4.32 12.52 -6.01
C TYR A 159 4.92 13.80 -5.39
N PHE A 160 6.17 13.78 -4.96
CA PHE A 160 6.84 14.95 -4.40
C PHE A 160 7.10 15.99 -5.50
N SER A 161 6.80 17.27 -5.26
CA SER A 161 6.99 18.32 -6.26
C SER A 161 8.48 18.60 -6.52
N SER A 162 8.77 19.10 -7.73
CA SER A 162 10.13 19.22 -8.31
C SER A 162 11.15 20.06 -7.54
N THR A 163 10.78 20.80 -6.51
CA THR A 163 11.71 21.65 -5.73
C THR A 163 12.11 21.07 -4.37
N ALA A 164 11.36 20.12 -3.82
CA ALA A 164 11.71 19.41 -2.58
C ALA A 164 12.33 18.02 -2.82
N LEU A 165 12.45 17.64 -4.10
CA LEU A 165 12.78 16.30 -4.59
C LEU A 165 14.15 15.80 -4.07
N ASP A 166 15.17 16.64 -4.02
CA ASP A 166 16.54 16.15 -3.84
C ASP A 166 16.90 15.81 -2.38
N VAL A 167 16.37 16.54 -1.40
CA VAL A 167 16.81 16.37 0.01
C VAL A 167 16.13 15.18 0.70
N LEU A 168 14.83 14.96 0.42
CA LEU A 168 14.06 13.90 1.09
C LEU A 168 14.04 12.58 0.29
N MET A 169 14.16 12.61 -1.04
CA MET A 169 14.18 11.38 -1.84
C MET A 169 15.50 10.63 -1.72
N ALA A 170 16.65 11.31 -1.70
CA ALA A 170 17.95 10.64 -1.70
C ALA A 170 18.12 9.65 -0.52
N PRO A 171 17.75 10.00 0.74
CA PRO A 171 17.78 9.03 1.84
C PRO A 171 16.79 7.87 1.68
N MET A 172 15.63 8.10 1.04
CA MET A 172 14.65 7.04 0.78
C MET A 172 15.12 6.08 -0.31
N LEU A 173 15.71 6.60 -1.39
CA LEU A 173 16.29 5.81 -2.47
C LEU A 173 17.50 5.00 -1.99
N ALA A 174 18.30 5.54 -1.07
CA ALA A 174 19.42 4.83 -0.47
C ALA A 174 19.00 3.53 0.25
N ILE A 175 17.75 3.42 0.72
CA ILE A 175 17.24 2.18 1.33
C ILE A 175 17.21 1.02 0.34
N LEU A 176 17.14 1.28 -0.96
CA LEU A 176 17.16 0.22 -1.96
C LEU A 176 18.48 -0.59 -1.91
N ALA A 177 19.55 -0.06 -1.32
CA ALA A 177 20.76 -0.81 -1.04
C ALA A 177 20.55 -1.97 -0.02
N GLU A 178 19.51 -1.90 0.81
CA GLU A 178 19.12 -2.93 1.79
C GLU A 178 18.23 -4.03 1.18
N LEU A 179 18.20 -4.18 -0.16
CA LEU A 179 17.32 -5.08 -0.90
C LEU A 179 17.26 -6.51 -0.34
N ARG A 180 18.35 -7.00 0.23
CA ARG A 180 18.42 -8.34 0.85
C ARG A 180 17.45 -8.55 2.00
N ARG A 181 17.05 -7.46 2.66
CA ARG A 181 16.14 -7.45 3.81
C ARG A 181 14.77 -6.91 3.47
N ILE A 182 14.55 -6.43 2.25
CA ILE A 182 13.27 -5.92 1.81
C ILE A 182 12.29 -7.10 1.63
N HIS A 183 11.15 -7.00 2.30
CA HIS A 183 10.06 -7.96 2.24
C HIS A 183 8.97 -7.51 1.25
N THR A 184 8.61 -6.22 1.30
CA THR A 184 7.69 -5.57 0.35
C THR A 184 8.39 -4.39 -0.29
N LEU A 185 8.37 -4.31 -1.62
CA LEU A 185 8.90 -3.17 -2.37
C LEU A 185 7.82 -2.58 -3.27
N ALA A 186 7.42 -1.34 -3.01
CA ALA A 186 6.50 -0.58 -3.85
C ALA A 186 7.18 0.70 -4.35
N LEU A 187 7.35 0.79 -5.66
CA LEU A 187 7.91 1.95 -6.37
C LEU A 187 6.80 2.57 -7.19
N ARG A 188 6.15 3.62 -6.69
CA ARG A 188 4.97 4.22 -7.34
C ARG A 188 5.25 5.64 -7.79
N ALA A 189 4.56 6.08 -8.82
CA ALA A 189 4.63 7.46 -9.29
C ALA A 189 6.04 7.97 -9.66
N LEU A 190 7.02 7.08 -9.84
CA LEU A 190 8.39 7.46 -10.17
C LEU A 190 8.48 7.73 -11.67
N VAL A 191 8.97 8.92 -12.04
CA VAL A 191 9.38 9.21 -13.42
C VAL A 191 10.72 8.53 -13.60
N LEU A 192 10.72 7.33 -14.16
CA LEU A 192 11.90 6.49 -14.31
C LEU A 192 12.48 6.54 -15.72
N TRP A 193 11.96 7.35 -16.65
CA TRP A 193 12.55 7.40 -17.99
C TRP A 193 12.19 8.68 -18.76
N PRO A 194 13.14 9.31 -19.49
CA PRO A 194 14.59 9.33 -19.26
C PRO A 194 14.89 10.37 -18.18
N ASP A 195 14.94 9.92 -16.92
CA ASP A 195 15.09 10.79 -15.75
C ASP A 195 16.28 10.31 -14.90
N PRO A 196 17.08 11.21 -14.29
CA PRO A 196 18.16 10.84 -13.37
C PRO A 196 17.74 9.90 -12.24
N VAL A 197 16.46 9.88 -11.85
CA VAL A 197 15.94 8.93 -10.85
C VAL A 197 16.09 7.47 -11.30
N TYR A 198 16.02 7.17 -12.60
CA TYR A 198 16.29 5.82 -13.13
C TYR A 198 17.67 5.31 -12.72
N GLN A 199 18.68 6.17 -12.85
CA GLN A 199 20.07 5.85 -12.55
C GLN A 199 20.31 5.62 -11.06
N GLN A 200 19.43 6.14 -10.19
CA GLN A 200 19.50 5.92 -8.75
C GLN A 200 18.70 4.70 -8.29
N VAL A 201 17.58 4.40 -8.98
CA VAL A 201 16.65 3.33 -8.59
C VAL A 201 17.08 1.97 -9.16
N VAL A 202 17.43 1.91 -10.44
CA VAL A 202 17.61 0.61 -11.12
C VAL A 202 18.85 -0.16 -10.65
N PRO A 203 20.05 0.45 -10.50
CA PRO A 203 21.23 -0.31 -10.11
C PRO A 203 21.09 -1.06 -8.77
N PRO A 204 20.52 -0.48 -7.69
CA PRO A 204 20.24 -1.23 -6.47
C PRO A 204 19.33 -2.44 -6.65
N LEU A 205 18.35 -2.37 -7.57
CA LEU A 205 17.42 -3.48 -7.85
C LEU A 205 18.08 -4.67 -8.55
N LEU A 206 19.34 -4.57 -8.97
CA LEU A 206 20.08 -5.67 -9.59
C LEU A 206 20.70 -6.62 -8.56
N ALA A 207 20.69 -6.29 -7.26
CA ALA A 207 21.14 -7.17 -6.20
C ALA A 207 20.12 -8.31 -5.91
N GLU A 208 20.54 -9.37 -5.22
CA GLU A 208 19.62 -10.46 -4.84
C GLU A 208 18.54 -9.99 -3.84
N ALA A 209 17.31 -10.48 -4.00
CA ALA A 209 16.17 -10.15 -3.15
C ALA A 209 15.58 -11.42 -2.45
N PRO A 210 16.33 -12.08 -1.55
CA PRO A 210 15.96 -13.37 -0.94
C PRO A 210 14.69 -13.35 -0.09
N LEU A 211 14.34 -12.20 0.51
CA LEU A 211 13.17 -12.06 1.39
C LEU A 211 11.96 -11.42 0.73
N LEU A 212 12.09 -10.96 -0.52
CA LEU A 212 11.04 -10.20 -1.20
C LEU A 212 9.84 -11.09 -1.51
N GLU A 213 8.68 -10.75 -0.95
CA GLU A 213 7.40 -11.44 -1.16
C GLU A 213 6.47 -10.68 -2.09
N SER A 214 6.58 -9.34 -2.11
CA SER A 214 5.71 -8.47 -2.90
C SER A 214 6.50 -7.37 -3.59
N PHE A 215 6.35 -7.27 -4.91
CA PHE A 215 6.94 -6.22 -5.73
C PHE A 215 5.86 -5.47 -6.51
N SER A 216 5.84 -4.16 -6.38
CA SER A 216 4.98 -3.26 -7.14
C SER A 216 5.78 -2.15 -7.78
N CYS A 217 5.56 -1.91 -9.07
CA CYS A 217 6.22 -0.84 -9.81
C CYS A 217 5.22 -0.12 -10.73
N ASP A 218 5.20 1.21 -10.65
CA ASP A 218 4.40 2.08 -11.52
C ASP A 218 5.32 3.02 -12.29
N GLY A 219 5.36 2.84 -13.61
CA GLY A 219 6.05 3.72 -14.54
C GLY A 219 5.19 4.94 -14.79
N THR A 220 5.55 6.07 -14.19
CA THR A 220 4.79 7.31 -14.36
C THR A 220 5.35 8.18 -15.47
N ARG A 221 4.41 8.91 -16.08
CA ARG A 221 4.53 9.70 -17.30
C ARG A 221 5.62 10.77 -17.20
N GLY A 222 6.62 10.71 -18.08
CA GLY A 222 7.33 11.90 -18.52
C GLY A 222 6.47 12.63 -19.56
N TYR A 223 5.68 13.62 -19.16
CA TYR A 223 4.78 14.38 -20.06
C TYR A 223 5.48 15.21 -21.15
N LEU A 224 6.81 15.12 -21.26
CA LEU A 224 7.60 16.09 -22.00
C LEU A 224 7.88 15.69 -23.46
N TYR A 225 7.76 14.41 -23.85
CA TYR A 225 8.19 13.98 -25.20
C TYR A 225 7.40 12.78 -25.76
N GLY A 226 6.48 13.03 -26.70
CA GLY A 226 6.06 12.04 -27.71
C GLY A 226 5.23 10.83 -27.23
N ALA A 227 5.25 9.76 -28.05
CA ALA A 227 4.53 8.51 -27.80
C ALA A 227 5.04 7.85 -26.51
N VAL A 228 4.09 7.44 -25.65
CA VAL A 228 4.42 6.93 -24.32
C VAL A 228 4.70 5.44 -24.41
N VAL A 229 5.96 5.04 -24.27
CA VAL A 229 6.37 3.62 -24.32
C VAL A 229 6.36 3.04 -22.90
N PRO A 230 5.91 1.78 -22.69
CA PRO A 230 6.08 1.10 -21.42
C PRO A 230 7.55 1.01 -20.99
N MET A 231 7.82 1.16 -19.70
CA MET A 231 9.18 0.99 -19.19
C MET A 231 9.54 -0.50 -19.04
N ALA A 232 10.66 -0.90 -19.62
CA ALA A 232 11.25 -2.21 -19.39
C ALA A 232 12.15 -2.18 -18.16
N LEU A 233 11.91 -3.07 -17.19
CA LEU A 233 12.90 -3.36 -16.15
C LEU A 233 13.99 -4.30 -16.70
N PRO A 234 15.23 -4.21 -16.19
CA PRO A 234 16.32 -5.07 -16.64
C PRO A 234 16.01 -6.58 -16.51
N ASP A 235 16.59 -7.37 -17.40
CA ASP A 235 16.44 -8.83 -17.42
C ASP A 235 17.11 -9.54 -16.24
N ASN A 236 18.08 -8.88 -15.62
CA ASN A 236 18.77 -9.31 -14.41
C ASN A 236 18.19 -8.66 -13.13
N LEU A 237 16.95 -8.16 -13.17
CA LEU A 237 16.24 -7.66 -11.99
C LEU A 237 16.32 -8.69 -10.85
N PHE A 238 16.66 -8.21 -9.66
CA PHE A 238 16.90 -8.98 -8.45
C PHE A 238 17.97 -10.08 -8.56
N ALA A 239 18.96 -9.88 -9.45
CA ALA A 239 19.88 -10.93 -9.89
C ALA A 239 19.16 -12.22 -10.35
N ARG A 240 17.91 -12.09 -10.81
CA ARG A 240 16.98 -13.18 -11.13
C ARG A 240 16.68 -14.12 -9.94
N ARG A 241 16.90 -13.65 -8.71
CA ARG A 241 16.80 -14.41 -7.46
C ARG A 241 15.89 -13.70 -6.45
N ALA A 242 14.60 -13.96 -6.59
CA ALA A 242 13.57 -13.59 -5.61
C ALA A 242 12.69 -14.82 -5.28
N PRO A 243 13.22 -15.82 -4.54
CA PRO A 243 12.57 -17.13 -4.37
C PRO A 243 11.26 -17.08 -3.58
N ARG A 244 11.03 -16.01 -2.80
CA ARG A 244 9.82 -15.81 -2.01
C ARG A 244 8.77 -14.93 -2.69
N LEU A 245 9.07 -14.40 -3.89
CA LEU A 245 8.19 -13.48 -4.59
C LEU A 245 6.88 -14.18 -4.95
N ARG A 246 5.78 -13.64 -4.43
CA ARG A 246 4.42 -14.18 -4.58
C ARG A 246 3.47 -13.16 -5.17
N GLN A 247 3.73 -11.87 -4.99
CA GLN A 247 2.87 -10.80 -5.46
C GLN A 247 3.66 -9.90 -6.40
N LEU A 248 3.12 -9.70 -7.61
CA LEU A 248 3.73 -8.87 -8.63
C LEU A 248 2.68 -7.94 -9.22
N SER A 249 2.86 -6.63 -9.06
CA SER A 249 1.96 -5.61 -9.60
C SER A 249 2.72 -4.59 -10.44
N LEU A 250 2.55 -4.66 -11.76
CA LEU A 250 3.23 -3.80 -12.72
C LEU A 250 2.23 -2.90 -13.44
N ARG A 251 2.47 -1.59 -13.41
CA ARG A 251 1.65 -0.59 -14.10
C ARG A 251 2.51 0.22 -15.05
N ASN A 252 2.18 0.22 -16.35
CA ASN A 252 2.98 0.83 -17.43
C ASN A 252 4.44 0.34 -17.48
N VAL A 253 4.72 -0.79 -16.84
CA VAL A 253 6.04 -1.38 -16.67
C VAL A 253 5.94 -2.85 -17.01
N PHE A 254 7.00 -3.43 -17.54
CA PHE A 254 7.09 -4.88 -17.69
C PHE A 254 8.48 -5.38 -17.29
N ILE A 255 8.50 -6.60 -16.77
CA ILE A 255 9.70 -7.43 -16.65
C ILE A 255 9.69 -8.34 -17.87
N PRO A 256 10.84 -8.62 -18.53
CA PRO A 256 10.90 -9.53 -19.67
C PRO A 256 10.08 -10.81 -19.43
N TRP A 257 9.17 -11.12 -20.35
CA TRP A 257 8.11 -12.12 -20.13
C TRP A 257 8.64 -13.52 -19.81
N ALA A 258 9.83 -13.87 -20.29
CA ALA A 258 10.53 -15.13 -19.99
C ALA A 258 11.27 -15.14 -18.63
N SER A 259 11.13 -14.10 -17.81
CA SER A 259 11.81 -14.00 -16.52
C SER A 259 11.36 -15.10 -15.55
N PRO A 260 12.28 -15.68 -14.75
CA PRO A 260 11.94 -16.66 -13.72
C PRO A 260 11.21 -16.02 -12.51
N LEU A 261 11.17 -14.68 -12.43
CA LEU A 261 10.46 -13.97 -11.36
C LEU A 261 8.94 -14.23 -11.38
N TYR A 262 8.40 -14.70 -12.50
CA TYR A 262 7.00 -15.06 -12.62
C TYR A 262 6.68 -16.45 -12.00
N ASP A 263 7.64 -17.38 -11.93
CA ASP A 263 7.36 -18.81 -11.74
C ASP A 263 6.65 -19.19 -10.41
N ASN A 264 6.77 -18.36 -9.37
CA ASN A 264 6.15 -18.60 -8.05
C ASN A 264 5.01 -17.61 -7.72
N ILE A 265 4.56 -16.82 -8.69
CA ILE A 265 3.56 -15.79 -8.46
C ILE A 265 2.19 -16.40 -8.13
N VAL A 266 1.59 -15.85 -7.07
CA VAL A 266 0.26 -16.17 -6.54
C VAL A 266 -0.72 -15.03 -6.81
N ASP A 267 -0.23 -13.79 -6.91
CA ASP A 267 -1.01 -12.61 -7.25
C ASP A 267 -0.29 -11.83 -8.35
N LEU A 268 -0.89 -11.80 -9.54
CA LEU A 268 -0.37 -11.08 -10.70
C LEU A 268 -1.33 -9.95 -11.07
N SER A 269 -0.80 -8.74 -11.13
CA SER A 269 -1.48 -7.53 -11.57
C SER A 269 -0.68 -6.87 -12.69
N LEU A 270 -1.25 -6.76 -13.88
CA LEU A 270 -0.68 -6.04 -15.01
C LEU A 270 -1.67 -4.95 -15.45
N SER A 271 -1.22 -3.70 -15.42
CA SER A 271 -2.04 -2.54 -15.81
C SER A 271 -1.29 -1.67 -16.83
N ARG A 272 -2.03 -1.11 -17.79
CA ARG A 272 -1.50 -0.20 -18.80
C ARG A 272 -2.46 0.97 -19.01
N ASP A 273 -1.95 2.19 -18.99
CA ASP A 273 -2.71 3.35 -19.41
C ASP A 273 -3.00 3.28 -20.92
N LEU A 274 -4.23 3.61 -21.34
CA LEU A 274 -4.65 3.51 -22.75
C LEU A 274 -3.82 4.38 -23.73
N ARG A 275 -3.13 5.40 -23.21
CA ARG A 275 -2.23 6.27 -23.99
C ARG A 275 -0.81 5.70 -24.15
N VAL A 276 -0.48 4.67 -23.39
CA VAL A 276 0.81 3.98 -23.46
C VAL A 276 0.72 2.94 -24.58
N GLU A 277 1.78 2.84 -25.38
CA GLU A 277 1.90 1.81 -26.42
C GLU A 277 1.76 0.40 -25.81
N GLN A 278 1.45 -0.58 -26.65
CA GLN A 278 1.38 -1.96 -26.19
C GLN A 278 2.71 -2.42 -25.63
N PHE A 279 2.67 -3.34 -24.66
CA PHE A 279 3.88 -3.92 -24.11
C PHE A 279 4.72 -4.60 -25.19
N PRO A 280 5.98 -4.19 -25.38
CA PRO A 280 6.86 -4.83 -26.34
C PRO A 280 6.99 -6.34 -26.09
N GLY A 281 6.89 -7.14 -27.15
CA GLY A 281 7.04 -8.59 -27.09
C GLY A 281 5.91 -9.35 -26.39
N LEU A 282 4.88 -8.67 -25.86
CA LEU A 282 3.68 -9.33 -25.35
C LEU A 282 2.73 -9.58 -26.51
N SER A 283 2.73 -10.79 -27.05
CA SER A 283 1.69 -11.29 -27.96
C SER A 283 0.66 -12.09 -27.19
N MET A 284 -0.48 -12.37 -27.83
CA MET A 284 -1.50 -13.27 -27.30
C MET A 284 -0.90 -14.63 -26.88
N GLU A 285 -0.03 -15.22 -27.70
CA GLU A 285 0.66 -16.48 -27.39
C GLU A 285 1.61 -16.35 -26.20
N THR A 286 2.36 -15.25 -26.12
CA THR A 286 3.27 -14.97 -24.98
C THR A 286 2.48 -14.83 -23.68
N LEU A 287 1.30 -14.18 -23.71
CA LEU A 287 0.42 -14.07 -22.55
C LEU A 287 -0.08 -15.43 -22.08
N LEU A 288 -0.53 -16.31 -22.99
CA LEU A 288 -0.95 -17.67 -22.62
C LEU A 288 0.22 -18.48 -22.06
N SER A 289 1.40 -18.41 -22.67
CA SER A 289 2.62 -19.07 -22.19
C SER A 289 3.10 -18.54 -20.83
N LEU A 290 2.85 -17.26 -20.53
CA LEU A 290 3.09 -16.69 -19.22
C LEU A 290 2.12 -17.30 -18.20
N LEU A 291 0.81 -17.26 -18.46
CA LEU A 291 -0.21 -17.76 -17.54
C LEU A 291 -0.08 -19.27 -17.28
N GLU A 292 0.32 -20.04 -18.29
CA GLU A 292 0.55 -21.49 -18.16
C GLU A 292 1.69 -21.83 -17.19
N ARG A 293 2.69 -20.93 -17.05
CA ARG A 293 3.76 -21.07 -16.05
C ARG A 293 3.35 -20.68 -14.64
N LEU A 294 2.10 -20.29 -14.41
CA LEU A 294 1.59 -19.81 -13.11
C LEU A 294 0.57 -20.78 -12.48
N PRO A 295 0.93 -22.05 -12.21
CA PRO A 295 -0.03 -23.03 -11.70
C PRO A 295 -0.54 -22.68 -10.28
N ARG A 296 0.19 -21.85 -9.52
CA ARG A 296 -0.16 -21.42 -8.15
C ARG A 296 -0.95 -20.12 -8.09
N LEU A 297 -1.30 -19.54 -9.23
CA LEU A 297 -1.98 -18.24 -9.29
C LEU A 297 -3.35 -18.31 -8.61
N GLN A 298 -3.56 -17.42 -7.64
CA GLN A 298 -4.82 -17.25 -6.92
C GLN A 298 -5.54 -15.96 -7.29
N ARG A 299 -4.79 -14.93 -7.70
CA ARG A 299 -5.33 -13.63 -8.10
C ARG A 299 -4.71 -13.22 -9.43
N LEU A 300 -5.57 -12.93 -10.40
CA LEU A 300 -5.18 -12.39 -11.70
C LEU A 300 -5.94 -11.10 -11.93
N HIS A 301 -5.21 -10.00 -12.08
CA HIS A 301 -5.74 -8.71 -12.47
C HIS A 301 -5.07 -8.24 -13.76
N LEU A 302 -5.88 -7.99 -14.79
CA LEU A 302 -5.45 -7.43 -16.06
C LEU A 302 -6.27 -6.17 -16.34
N ASP A 303 -5.60 -5.04 -16.45
CA ASP A 303 -6.20 -3.74 -16.79
C ASP A 303 -5.54 -3.18 -18.04
N SER A 304 -6.27 -3.22 -19.14
CA SER A 304 -5.87 -2.75 -20.46
C SER A 304 -4.53 -3.36 -20.93
N ALA A 305 -4.16 -4.51 -20.37
CA ALA A 305 -2.86 -5.15 -20.53
C ALA A 305 -2.87 -6.26 -21.58
N ILE A 306 -4.03 -6.65 -22.12
CA ILE A 306 -4.11 -7.69 -23.14
C ILE A 306 -3.54 -7.14 -24.47
N PRO A 307 -2.67 -7.90 -25.15
CA PRO A 307 -2.18 -7.54 -26.48
C PRO A 307 -3.32 -7.40 -27.49
N ARG A 308 -3.34 -6.30 -28.23
CA ARG A 308 -4.21 -6.16 -29.40
C ARG A 308 -3.51 -6.81 -30.57
N SER A 309 -4.14 -7.77 -31.22
CA SER A 309 -3.53 -8.37 -32.40
C SER A 309 -3.44 -7.35 -33.55
N PRO A 310 -2.26 -7.14 -34.15
CA PRO A 310 -2.10 -6.21 -35.27
C PRO A 310 -2.81 -6.68 -36.56
N ARG A 311 -3.22 -7.96 -36.63
CA ARG A 311 -3.75 -8.61 -37.84
C ARG A 311 -5.23 -9.03 -37.78
N GLU A 312 -5.90 -8.99 -36.62
CA GLU A 312 -7.22 -9.63 -36.46
C GLU A 312 -8.39 -8.64 -36.29
N ARG A 313 -8.26 -7.39 -36.77
CA ARG A 313 -9.47 -6.59 -37.03
C ARG A 313 -10.29 -7.11 -38.22
N ALA A 314 -9.74 -8.03 -39.03
CA ALA A 314 -10.40 -8.52 -40.26
C ALA A 314 -10.41 -10.05 -40.45
N ALA A 315 -9.60 -10.84 -39.74
CA ALA A 315 -9.61 -12.29 -39.88
C ALA A 315 -8.94 -12.96 -38.67
N ALA A 316 -9.72 -13.63 -37.83
CA ALA A 316 -9.21 -14.69 -36.97
C ALA A 316 -10.28 -15.77 -36.87
N ALA A 317 -10.05 -16.87 -37.58
CA ALA A 317 -10.55 -18.15 -37.12
C ALA A 317 -10.00 -18.37 -35.70
N PRO A 318 -10.77 -19.02 -34.80
CA PRO A 318 -10.31 -19.31 -33.45
C PRO A 318 -8.97 -20.05 -33.53
N ILE A 319 -7.98 -19.61 -32.75
CA ILE A 319 -6.77 -20.40 -32.49
C ILE A 319 -7.27 -21.68 -31.80
N ALA A 320 -7.48 -22.74 -32.57
CA ALA A 320 -8.09 -23.95 -32.08
C ALA A 320 -7.20 -24.59 -31.02
N GLY A 321 -7.73 -24.72 -29.79
CA GLY A 321 -7.34 -25.81 -28.88
C GLY A 321 -6.35 -25.50 -27.75
N ARG A 322 -5.85 -24.27 -27.55
CA ARG A 322 -5.00 -23.97 -26.38
C ARG A 322 -5.84 -23.40 -25.24
N GLU A 323 -6.10 -24.23 -24.24
CA GLU A 323 -6.76 -23.86 -22.99
C GLU A 323 -5.73 -23.91 -21.85
N VAL A 324 -5.61 -22.81 -21.10
CA VAL A 324 -4.69 -22.70 -19.96
C VAL A 324 -5.48 -22.91 -18.67
N CYS A 325 -5.13 -23.96 -17.93
CA CYS A 325 -5.77 -24.28 -16.67
C CYS A 325 -5.13 -23.53 -15.50
N LEU A 326 -5.94 -22.79 -14.73
CA LEU A 326 -5.48 -22.05 -13.54
C LEU A 326 -6.16 -22.61 -12.27
N PRO A 327 -5.80 -23.81 -11.80
CA PRO A 327 -6.59 -24.61 -10.86
C PRO A 327 -6.80 -23.98 -9.48
N HIS A 328 -5.96 -23.02 -9.08
CA HIS A 328 -6.01 -22.38 -7.78
C HIS A 328 -6.56 -20.95 -7.83
N LEU A 329 -7.05 -20.48 -8.98
CA LEU A 329 -7.56 -19.13 -9.13
C LEU A 329 -8.79 -18.90 -8.25
N LYS A 330 -8.73 -17.86 -7.43
CA LYS A 330 -9.80 -17.42 -6.52
C LYS A 330 -10.43 -16.12 -6.96
N ARG A 331 -9.64 -15.20 -7.54
CA ARG A 331 -10.14 -13.91 -8.04
C ARG A 331 -9.57 -13.64 -9.42
N TYR A 332 -10.46 -13.35 -10.35
CA TYR A 332 -10.15 -12.97 -11.71
C TYR A 332 -10.79 -11.61 -11.98
N HIS A 333 -9.96 -10.59 -12.21
CA HIS A 333 -10.40 -9.23 -12.51
C HIS A 333 -9.83 -8.80 -13.86
N LEU A 334 -10.71 -8.55 -14.81
CA LEU A 334 -10.37 -8.19 -16.17
C LEU A 334 -11.03 -6.87 -16.53
N LEU A 335 -10.24 -5.86 -16.91
CA LEU A 335 -10.69 -4.57 -17.40
C LEU A 335 -10.00 -4.33 -18.75
N ASP A 336 -10.66 -4.57 -19.87
CA ASP A 336 -10.04 -4.36 -21.19
C ASP A 336 -11.14 -4.08 -22.25
N ASP A 337 -10.76 -3.99 -23.51
CA ASP A 337 -11.75 -3.99 -24.58
C ASP A 337 -12.49 -5.34 -24.65
N MET A 338 -13.73 -5.30 -25.15
CA MET A 338 -14.65 -6.43 -25.09
C MET A 338 -14.11 -7.65 -25.85
N ARG A 339 -13.40 -7.42 -26.96
CA ARG A 339 -12.87 -8.49 -27.81
C ARG A 339 -11.72 -9.20 -27.11
N ASN A 340 -10.83 -8.45 -26.48
CA ASN A 340 -9.77 -8.99 -25.63
C ASN A 340 -10.33 -9.79 -24.46
N CYS A 341 -11.39 -9.25 -23.81
CA CYS A 341 -12.05 -9.94 -22.71
C CYS A 341 -12.63 -11.30 -23.15
N LEU A 342 -13.34 -11.32 -24.27
CA LEU A 342 -13.91 -12.54 -24.85
C LEU A 342 -12.83 -13.53 -25.27
N TRP A 343 -11.78 -13.06 -25.94
CA TRP A 343 -10.68 -13.90 -26.38
C TRP A 343 -10.01 -14.59 -25.19
N LEU A 344 -9.62 -13.84 -24.15
CA LEU A 344 -8.90 -14.42 -23.02
C LEU A 344 -9.79 -15.41 -22.25
N THR A 345 -11.08 -15.10 -22.09
CA THR A 345 -12.03 -16.01 -21.42
C THR A 345 -12.26 -17.32 -22.19
N GLN A 346 -12.04 -17.36 -23.51
CA GLN A 346 -12.11 -18.60 -24.31
C GLN A 346 -10.89 -19.50 -24.13
N HIS A 347 -9.76 -18.94 -23.69
CA HIS A 347 -8.48 -19.64 -23.55
C HIS A 347 -8.11 -19.98 -22.10
N LEU A 348 -8.96 -19.63 -21.12
CA LEU A 348 -8.71 -19.91 -19.71
C LEU A 348 -9.73 -20.91 -19.15
N SER A 349 -9.22 -22.00 -18.57
CA SER A 349 -10.01 -22.89 -17.72
C SER A 349 -9.95 -22.38 -16.29
N LEU A 350 -11.06 -21.79 -15.84
CA LEU A 350 -11.16 -21.20 -14.50
C LEU A 350 -11.75 -22.21 -13.52
N PRO A 351 -11.24 -22.29 -12.28
CA PRO A 351 -11.86 -23.09 -11.25
C PRO A 351 -13.26 -22.57 -11.01
N PRO A 352 -14.23 -23.48 -10.85
CA PRO A 352 -15.58 -23.09 -10.53
C PRO A 352 -15.60 -22.16 -9.30
N SER A 353 -14.81 -22.42 -8.25
CA SER A 353 -14.73 -21.57 -7.04
C SER A 353 -14.26 -20.11 -7.25
N ALA A 354 -13.82 -19.71 -8.44
CA ALA A 354 -13.28 -18.37 -8.68
C ALA A 354 -14.37 -17.28 -8.69
N THR A 355 -14.06 -16.13 -8.08
CA THR A 355 -14.82 -14.88 -8.24
C THR A 355 -14.36 -14.19 -9.51
N ILE A 356 -15.30 -13.79 -10.36
CA ILE A 356 -15.03 -13.22 -11.68
C ILE A 356 -15.58 -11.79 -11.74
N GLN A 357 -14.74 -10.84 -12.10
CA GLN A 357 -15.09 -9.45 -12.36
C GLN A 357 -14.58 -9.08 -13.74
N VAL A 358 -15.48 -8.77 -14.67
CA VAL A 358 -15.15 -8.34 -16.02
C VAL A 358 -15.74 -6.95 -16.24
N HIS A 359 -14.89 -6.03 -16.65
CA HIS A 359 -15.22 -4.66 -16.91
C HIS A 359 -14.80 -4.30 -18.33
N HIS A 360 -15.70 -3.64 -19.05
CA HIS A 360 -15.40 -3.12 -20.37
C HIS A 360 -14.93 -1.67 -20.27
N ALA A 361 -13.78 -1.36 -20.86
CA ALA A 361 -13.34 0.02 -21.09
C ALA A 361 -13.55 0.41 -22.57
N PRO A 362 -14.14 1.57 -22.88
CA PRO A 362 -14.37 2.00 -24.26
C PRO A 362 -13.06 2.15 -25.04
N GLU A 363 -13.07 1.68 -26.28
CA GLU A 363 -11.94 1.78 -27.20
C GLU A 363 -11.70 3.27 -27.55
N LEU A 364 -10.64 3.87 -27.00
CA LEU A 364 -10.18 5.19 -27.44
C LEU A 364 -9.60 5.05 -28.85
N THR A 365 -10.34 5.49 -29.86
CA THR A 365 -9.81 5.55 -31.23
C THR A 365 -8.75 6.65 -31.31
N ALA A 366 -7.54 6.27 -31.71
CA ALA A 366 -6.36 7.14 -31.81
C ALA A 366 -6.55 8.39 -32.71
N ALA A 367 -7.59 8.43 -33.54
CA ALA A 367 -7.81 9.49 -34.51
C ALA A 367 -8.73 10.64 -34.04
N THR A 368 -9.53 10.46 -32.98
CA THR A 368 -10.60 11.44 -32.65
C THR A 368 -10.85 11.66 -31.15
N GLY A 369 -10.27 10.83 -30.27
CA GLY A 369 -10.56 10.91 -28.83
C GLY A 369 -12.03 10.66 -28.46
N ARG A 370 -12.88 10.30 -29.43
CA ARG A 370 -14.30 9.99 -29.23
C ARG A 370 -14.47 8.47 -29.12
N PRO A 371 -15.30 7.97 -28.17
CA PRO A 371 -15.63 6.56 -28.11
C PRO A 371 -16.36 6.14 -29.40
N SER A 372 -15.87 5.09 -30.05
CA SER A 372 -16.58 4.40 -31.12
C SER A 372 -17.85 3.77 -30.56
N PRO A 373 -19.04 3.89 -31.19
CA PRO A 373 -20.17 3.06 -30.84
C PRO A 373 -19.78 1.61 -31.13
N SER A 374 -19.63 0.81 -30.08
CA SER A 374 -19.27 -0.59 -30.22
C SER A 374 -20.42 -1.37 -30.88
N PRO A 375 -20.15 -2.51 -31.56
CA PRO A 375 -21.17 -3.47 -31.93
C PRO A 375 -21.98 -3.93 -30.71
N ASP A 376 -23.17 -4.48 -30.94
CA ASP A 376 -24.22 -4.75 -29.94
C ASP A 376 -23.67 -5.23 -28.59
N ILE A 377 -23.53 -4.28 -27.66
CA ILE A 377 -22.96 -4.42 -26.32
C ILE A 377 -23.66 -5.56 -25.57
N ARG A 378 -24.97 -5.73 -25.85
CA ARG A 378 -25.82 -6.76 -25.29
C ARG A 378 -25.39 -8.16 -25.71
N GLU A 379 -25.18 -8.40 -27.00
CA GLU A 379 -24.80 -9.73 -27.51
C GLU A 379 -23.43 -10.18 -26.99
N HIS A 380 -22.48 -9.25 -26.86
CA HIS A 380 -21.16 -9.54 -26.31
C HIS A 380 -21.22 -9.81 -24.80
N ALA A 381 -22.03 -9.05 -24.06
CA ALA A 381 -22.27 -9.32 -22.64
C ALA A 381 -22.94 -10.68 -22.44
N LEU A 382 -23.91 -11.05 -23.28
CA LEU A 382 -24.55 -12.37 -23.25
C LEU A 382 -23.57 -13.50 -23.58
N ALA A 383 -22.65 -13.29 -24.53
CA ALA A 383 -21.59 -14.24 -24.83
C ALA A 383 -20.63 -14.43 -23.65
N LEU A 384 -20.19 -13.35 -23.00
CA LEU A 384 -19.40 -13.41 -21.77
C LEU A 384 -20.14 -14.12 -20.64
N LEU A 385 -21.43 -13.82 -20.43
CA LEU A 385 -22.25 -14.47 -19.42
C LEU A 385 -22.36 -15.99 -19.69
N ARG A 386 -22.61 -16.41 -20.93
CA ARG A 386 -22.64 -17.83 -21.31
C ARG A 386 -21.30 -18.54 -21.08
N LEU A 387 -20.18 -17.83 -21.26
CA LEU A 387 -18.84 -18.37 -21.01
C LEU A 387 -18.54 -18.48 -19.51
N ILE A 388 -18.92 -17.48 -18.71
CA ILE A 388 -18.84 -17.52 -17.24
C ILE A 388 -19.73 -18.63 -16.66
N LEU A 389 -20.87 -18.86 -17.30
CA LEU A 389 -21.86 -19.87 -16.92
C LEU A 389 -21.61 -21.24 -17.56
N ARG A 390 -20.47 -21.49 -18.23
CA ARG A 390 -20.22 -22.74 -18.97
C ARG A 390 -20.62 -23.96 -18.14
N ASP A 391 -21.71 -24.57 -18.58
CA ASP A 391 -22.31 -25.77 -18.02
C ASP A 391 -21.28 -26.91 -18.02
N HIS A 392 -21.23 -27.65 -16.92
CA HIS A 392 -20.48 -28.90 -16.75
C HIS A 392 -21.03 -30.06 -17.61
N ASN A 393 -21.48 -29.81 -18.84
CA ASN A 393 -22.13 -30.82 -19.68
C ASN A 393 -21.16 -31.73 -20.47
N SER A 394 -19.86 -31.77 -20.13
CA SER A 394 -18.91 -32.64 -20.83
C SER A 394 -17.89 -33.34 -19.92
N ALA A 395 -18.34 -34.05 -18.88
CA ALA A 395 -17.64 -35.24 -18.34
C ALA A 395 -18.54 -36.02 -17.35
N PRO A 396 -18.61 -37.36 -17.42
CA PRO A 396 -19.27 -38.16 -16.40
C PRO A 396 -18.36 -38.45 -15.19
N ALA A 397 -18.76 -37.93 -14.01
CA ALA A 397 -18.44 -38.39 -12.62
C ALA A 397 -16.96 -38.38 -12.12
N PRO A 398 -16.63 -38.55 -10.80
CA PRO A 398 -17.38 -38.40 -9.55
C PRO A 398 -16.61 -37.51 -8.53
N ALA A 399 -17.03 -36.26 -8.33
CA ALA A 399 -16.63 -35.43 -7.18
C ALA A 399 -17.81 -34.48 -6.88
N PRO A 400 -18.06 -34.06 -5.62
CA PRO A 400 -19.13 -33.12 -5.35
C PRO A 400 -18.87 -31.85 -6.16
N ALA A 401 -19.72 -31.61 -7.15
CA ALA A 401 -19.61 -30.47 -8.04
C ALA A 401 -19.59 -29.19 -7.19
N PRO A 402 -18.54 -28.37 -7.26
CA PRO A 402 -18.44 -27.16 -6.45
C PRO A 402 -19.61 -26.21 -6.77
N PRO A 403 -20.23 -25.60 -5.76
CA PRO A 403 -21.55 -24.95 -5.87
C PRO A 403 -21.50 -23.80 -6.86
N PRO A 404 -22.42 -23.71 -7.86
CA PRO A 404 -22.38 -22.71 -8.93
C PRO A 404 -22.29 -21.26 -8.42
N ILE A 405 -21.93 -20.32 -9.30
CA ILE A 405 -21.94 -18.88 -9.00
C ILE A 405 -23.29 -18.54 -8.33
N GLN A 406 -23.26 -18.10 -7.07
CA GLN A 406 -24.46 -17.91 -6.25
C GLN A 406 -25.14 -16.57 -6.53
N SER A 407 -24.41 -15.62 -7.10
CA SER A 407 -24.95 -14.30 -7.38
C SER A 407 -24.19 -13.63 -8.52
N LEU A 408 -24.94 -12.87 -9.31
CA LEU A 408 -24.47 -12.17 -10.48
C LEU A 408 -25.01 -10.73 -10.42
N SER A 409 -24.12 -9.76 -10.58
CA SER A 409 -24.47 -8.36 -10.82
C SER A 409 -24.00 -7.97 -12.22
N ALA A 410 -24.93 -7.45 -13.01
CA ALA A 410 -24.63 -6.76 -14.25
C ALA A 410 -25.10 -5.31 -14.08
N SER A 411 -24.19 -4.35 -14.23
CA SER A 411 -24.54 -2.93 -14.26
C SER A 411 -23.93 -2.27 -15.49
N ILE A 412 -24.65 -1.29 -16.04
CA ILE A 412 -24.18 -0.43 -17.11
C ILE A 412 -24.14 0.98 -16.51
N ASP A 413 -22.97 1.61 -16.53
CA ASP A 413 -22.83 2.98 -16.07
C ASP A 413 -23.21 3.98 -17.18
N ASP A 414 -23.51 5.22 -16.82
CA ASP A 414 -23.97 6.32 -17.70
C ASP A 414 -22.97 6.64 -18.84
N GLY A 415 -21.75 6.08 -18.78
CA GLY A 415 -20.68 6.19 -19.76
C GLY A 415 -20.43 4.96 -20.65
N HIS A 416 -21.37 4.01 -20.77
CA HIS A 416 -21.27 2.80 -21.61
C HIS A 416 -20.32 1.69 -21.12
N ASN A 417 -19.92 1.71 -19.85
CA ASN A 417 -19.14 0.63 -19.25
C ASN A 417 -20.07 -0.49 -18.77
N ILE A 418 -19.80 -1.73 -19.17
CA ILE A 418 -20.47 -2.90 -18.58
C ILE A 418 -19.60 -3.42 -17.44
N HIS A 419 -20.23 -3.60 -16.28
CA HIS A 419 -19.63 -4.26 -15.13
C HIS A 419 -20.36 -5.58 -14.91
N LEU A 420 -19.65 -6.69 -15.12
CA LEU A 420 -20.12 -8.04 -14.79
C LEU A 420 -19.35 -8.52 -13.56
N ARG A 421 -20.09 -8.86 -12.50
CA ARG A 421 -19.53 -9.40 -11.26
C ARG A 421 -20.26 -10.68 -10.90
N GLY A 422 -19.54 -11.77 -10.71
CA GLY A 422 -20.08 -13.05 -10.24
C GLY A 422 -19.37 -13.50 -8.97
N TRP A 423 -20.14 -13.87 -7.93
CA TRP A 423 -19.60 -14.35 -6.65
C TRP A 423 -20.29 -15.63 -6.15
N ARG A 424 -19.57 -16.39 -5.32
CA ARG A 424 -20.03 -17.68 -4.75
C ARG A 424 -20.24 -17.66 -3.23
N GLU A 425 -19.78 -16.65 -2.52
CA GLU A 425 -20.07 -16.46 -1.09
C GLU A 425 -21.07 -15.31 -0.96
N HIS A 426 -22.09 -15.41 -0.09
CA HIS A 426 -22.94 -14.28 0.26
C HIS A 426 -22.05 -13.14 0.82
N ILE A 427 -21.66 -12.22 -0.04
CA ILE A 427 -20.99 -10.99 0.37
C ILE A 427 -22.11 -10.12 0.95
N GLU A 428 -22.22 -10.05 2.28
CA GLU A 428 -22.69 -8.80 2.90
C GLU A 428 -21.85 -7.69 2.28
N PRO A 429 -22.43 -6.61 1.76
CA PRO A 429 -21.69 -5.58 1.04
C PRO A 429 -20.67 -4.97 1.98
N ALA A 430 -19.46 -5.53 1.96
CA ALA A 430 -18.31 -4.93 2.59
C ALA A 430 -18.12 -3.59 1.89
N LEU A 431 -18.21 -2.54 2.71
CA LEU A 431 -17.87 -1.16 2.37
C LEU A 431 -16.68 -1.12 1.40
N PRO A 432 -16.72 -0.22 0.40
CA PRO A 432 -15.85 -0.29 -0.76
C PRO A 432 -14.40 -0.33 -0.29
N CYS A 433 -13.72 -1.46 -0.56
CA CYS A 433 -12.30 -1.39 -0.82
C CYS A 433 -12.17 -0.57 -2.10
N GLU A 434 -12.06 0.74 -1.93
CA GLU A 434 -11.78 1.69 -3.00
C GLU A 434 -10.46 1.28 -3.64
N TRP A 435 -10.57 0.51 -4.72
CA TRP A 435 -9.69 0.70 -5.84
C TRP A 435 -10.06 2.09 -6.38
N PRO A 436 -9.17 3.10 -6.32
CA PRO A 436 -9.44 4.35 -6.99
C PRO A 436 -9.42 3.99 -8.46
N GLY A 437 -10.59 3.93 -9.09
CA GLY A 437 -10.72 3.62 -10.50
C GLY A 437 -9.82 4.51 -11.36
N PRO A 438 -9.70 4.22 -12.66
CA PRO A 438 -8.87 5.02 -13.54
C PRO A 438 -9.31 6.47 -13.41
N TYR A 439 -8.38 7.34 -13.03
CA TYR A 439 -8.56 8.78 -13.12
C TYR A 439 -8.97 9.08 -14.57
N SER A 440 -10.26 9.28 -14.79
CA SER A 440 -10.74 9.88 -16.01
C SER A 440 -10.14 11.29 -16.00
N LEU A 441 -9.09 11.50 -16.79
CA LEU A 441 -8.72 12.84 -17.22
C LEU A 441 -9.95 13.41 -17.91
N ARG A 442 -10.74 14.19 -17.16
CA ARG A 442 -11.73 15.07 -17.76
C ARG A 442 -10.93 16.14 -18.52
N ALA A 443 -11.40 16.49 -19.71
CA ALA A 443 -10.72 17.43 -20.59
C ALA A 443 -10.62 18.87 -20.02
N ASP A 444 -11.21 19.14 -18.84
CA ASP A 444 -11.38 20.47 -18.27
C ASP A 444 -10.71 20.60 -16.88
N ASP A 445 -9.47 20.12 -16.74
CA ASP A 445 -8.65 20.34 -15.54
C ASP A 445 -8.13 21.79 -15.49
N ALA A 446 -8.96 22.72 -15.01
CA ALA A 446 -8.51 24.05 -14.59
C ALA A 446 -8.48 24.23 -13.06
N HIS A 447 -9.27 23.47 -12.27
CA HIS A 447 -9.30 23.65 -10.81
C HIS A 447 -9.45 22.30 -10.07
N TRP A 448 -8.29 21.75 -9.70
CA TRP A 448 -8.19 20.57 -8.85
C TRP A 448 -8.74 20.87 -7.44
N ARG A 449 -9.86 20.23 -7.05
CA ARG A 449 -10.29 20.08 -5.65
C ARG A 449 -10.41 18.59 -5.36
N ALA A 450 -9.51 18.07 -4.54
CA ALA A 450 -9.55 16.68 -4.06
C ALA A 450 -10.86 16.42 -3.29
N PRO A 451 -11.56 15.29 -3.53
CA PRO A 451 -12.75 14.94 -2.77
C PRO A 451 -12.41 14.79 -1.28
N ALA A 452 -13.25 15.40 -0.45
CA ALA A 452 -13.22 15.31 0.99
C ALA A 452 -13.82 13.98 1.44
N PHE A 453 -13.05 13.14 2.15
CA PHE A 453 -13.63 12.08 2.96
C PHE A 453 -14.20 12.70 4.24
N ASP A 454 -15.48 13.07 4.21
CA ASP A 454 -16.27 13.35 5.41
C ASP A 454 -16.81 12.02 5.96
N VAL A 455 -16.13 11.46 6.95
CA VAL A 455 -16.69 10.36 7.76
C VAL A 455 -17.55 11.01 8.84
N LYS A 456 -18.85 11.16 8.57
CA LYS A 456 -19.83 11.46 9.63
C LYS A 456 -20.07 10.17 10.43
N TYR A 457 -19.51 10.13 11.65
CA TYR A 457 -19.98 9.19 12.68
C TYR A 457 -21.46 9.48 12.96
N LYS A 458 -22.30 8.45 12.81
CA LYS A 458 -23.70 8.48 13.21
C LYS A 458 -23.73 8.00 14.67
N ASP A 459 -23.70 8.94 15.61
CA ASP A 459 -24.04 8.65 17.01
C ASP A 459 -25.52 8.24 17.06
N ALA A 460 -25.76 6.95 17.29
CA ALA A 460 -27.03 6.47 17.79
C ALA A 460 -26.91 6.31 19.30
N ASP A 461 -28.03 6.59 19.97
CA ASP A 461 -28.31 6.33 21.39
C ASP A 461 -27.85 7.40 22.40
N ARG A 462 -28.52 8.55 22.33
CA ARG A 462 -29.06 9.19 23.54
C ARG A 462 -30.52 8.79 23.71
N ALA A 463 -30.79 7.97 24.72
CA ALA A 463 -32.04 7.99 25.44
C ALA A 463 -31.72 7.94 26.93
N TRP A 464 -32.27 8.92 27.66
CA TRP A 464 -32.29 9.14 29.11
C TRP A 464 -31.07 9.85 29.70
#